data_AF-A0A954TX09-F1
#
_entry.id   AF-A0A954TX09-F1
#
_cell.length_a   1.000
_cell.length_b   1.000
_cell.length_c   1.000
_cell.angle_alpha   90.00
_cell.angle_beta   90.00
_cell.angle_gamma   90.00
#
_symmetry.space_group_name_H-M   'P 1'
#
loop_
_entity.id
_entity.type
_entity.pdbx_description
1 polymer ?
#
loop_
_entity_poly.entity_id
_entity_poly.type
_entity_poly.pdbx_seq_one_letter_code
_entity_poly.pdbx_strand_id
1 'polypeptide(L)'
;LRAGKPVEFIFSNSDLMPHNFVITQPGAMEEIGLMAEATAQSPDAAKREYVPNSGKILLKSRLLQPRDSQKISFTAPSTPGVYPYVCTYPGHWRRMYGALYVVEDLDSYLANPDEYLASHPLEIKDELLKFNRPRTEWKFEDLASAVATMEHGHSFGNAKQLFTVANCIACHKLNGVGTEIGPDLSKLDAKYKAVDILAEILEPSKQINEKFQTYLFELVSGKIVTGLILEENDDMVKIIENPLAKADPIVIKKSEIDIREKSPTSIMPKGLLEKLTRDEILDLIAYITARGNKDHMLFHGGHDH
;
A
#
# COMPACT_ATOMS: atom_id res chain seq x y z
N LEU A 1 17.81 -4.50 -11.57
CA LEU A 1 18.05 -4.15 -12.98
C LEU A 1 19.52 -4.29 -13.31
N ARG A 2 19.87 -4.59 -14.56
CA ARG A 2 21.26 -4.57 -15.02
C ARG A 2 21.67 -3.14 -15.40
N ALA A 3 22.83 -2.70 -14.92
CA ALA A 3 23.37 -1.37 -15.16
C ALA A 3 23.47 -1.04 -16.66
N GLY A 4 23.04 0.16 -17.05
CA GLY A 4 23.10 0.67 -18.42
C GLY A 4 22.20 -0.05 -19.44
N LYS A 5 21.34 -0.97 -19.01
CA LYS A 5 20.44 -1.71 -19.91
C LYS A 5 19.05 -1.06 -19.98
N PRO A 6 18.39 -1.10 -21.15
CA PRO A 6 17.00 -0.71 -21.26
C PRO A 6 16.10 -1.70 -20.50
N VAL A 7 15.05 -1.17 -19.89
CA VAL A 7 13.97 -1.89 -19.23
C VAL A 7 12.64 -1.24 -19.62
N GLU A 8 11.58 -2.04 -19.67
CA GLU A 8 10.21 -1.53 -19.75
C GLU A 8 9.50 -1.83 -18.42
N PHE A 9 8.93 -0.79 -17.81
CA PHE A 9 8.02 -0.94 -16.70
C PHE A 9 6.58 -0.96 -17.21
N ILE A 10 5.78 -1.89 -16.70
CA ILE A 10 4.33 -1.85 -16.81
C ILE A 10 3.81 -1.39 -15.45
N PHE A 11 3.46 -0.12 -15.34
CA PHE A 11 2.87 0.44 -14.14
C PHE A 11 1.35 0.39 -14.27
N SER A 12 0.69 -0.35 -13.40
CA SER A 12 -0.76 -0.48 -13.37
C SER A 12 -1.27 0.01 -12.02
N ASN A 13 -2.27 0.90 -12.04
CA ASN A 13 -2.92 1.34 -10.84
C ASN A 13 -4.15 0.46 -10.55
N SER A 14 -3.97 -0.53 -9.68
CA SER A 14 -5.06 -1.39 -9.19
C SER A 14 -5.72 -0.85 -7.91
N ASP A 15 -5.35 0.34 -7.45
CA ASP A 15 -5.96 1.00 -6.29
C ASP A 15 -7.18 1.83 -6.72
N LEU A 16 -7.94 2.33 -5.74
CA LEU A 16 -9.10 3.20 -5.90
C LEU A 16 -8.75 4.68 -6.00
N MET A 17 -7.50 5.05 -5.74
CA MET A 17 -7.04 6.44 -5.83
C MET A 17 -5.93 6.62 -6.87
N PRO A 18 -5.72 7.85 -7.37
CA PRO A 18 -4.67 8.10 -8.34
C PRO A 18 -3.27 7.88 -7.77
N HIS A 19 -2.39 7.31 -8.58
CA HIS A 19 -0.99 7.11 -8.22
C HIS A 19 -0.08 7.45 -9.39
N ASN A 20 1.07 8.00 -9.06
CA ASN A 20 2.21 8.11 -9.97
C ASN A 20 3.43 7.49 -9.27
N PHE A 21 4.55 7.44 -9.97
CA PHE A 21 5.83 7.30 -9.31
C PHE A 21 6.91 8.05 -10.08
N VAL A 22 7.97 8.39 -9.35
CA VAL A 22 9.22 8.88 -9.91
C VAL A 22 10.36 7.99 -9.44
N ILE A 23 11.37 7.79 -10.28
CA ILE A 23 12.68 7.23 -9.87
C ILE A 23 13.60 8.42 -9.63
N THR A 24 14.31 8.41 -8.51
CA THR A 24 15.18 9.51 -8.09
C THR A 24 16.65 9.07 -8.06
N GLN A 25 17.56 10.05 -8.02
CA GLN A 25 18.96 9.80 -7.68
C GLN A 25 19.08 9.28 -6.24
N PRO A 26 20.09 8.45 -5.93
CA PRO A 26 20.33 8.00 -4.56
C PRO A 26 20.53 9.17 -3.60
N GLY A 27 19.86 9.14 -2.43
CA GLY A 27 19.88 10.18 -1.41
C GLY A 27 18.91 11.34 -1.64
N ALA A 28 18.06 11.28 -2.67
CA ALA A 28 17.15 12.37 -3.03
C ALA A 28 15.69 12.11 -2.65
N MET A 29 15.32 10.94 -2.13
CA MET A 29 13.91 10.56 -1.99
C MET A 29 13.14 11.48 -1.05
N GLU A 30 13.70 11.80 0.12
CA GLU A 30 13.04 12.67 1.10
C GLU A 30 12.89 14.10 0.58
N GLU A 31 13.93 14.65 -0.07
CA GLU A 31 13.86 15.96 -0.73
C GLU A 31 12.74 16.00 -1.76
N ILE A 32 12.67 15.01 -2.66
CA ILE A 32 11.64 14.92 -3.69
C ILE A 32 10.24 14.73 -3.07
N GLY A 33 10.12 13.93 -2.02
CA GLY A 33 8.88 13.72 -1.29
C GLY A 33 8.36 15.02 -0.66
N LEU A 34 9.22 15.78 0.02
CA LEU A 34 8.85 17.08 0.59
C LEU A 34 8.49 18.11 -0.50
N MET A 35 9.22 18.13 -1.62
CA MET A 35 8.87 18.97 -2.78
C MET A 35 7.53 18.58 -3.41
N ALA A 36 7.15 17.31 -3.37
CA ALA A 36 5.85 16.84 -3.85
C ALA A 36 4.70 17.40 -3.00
N GLU A 37 4.86 17.45 -1.67
CA GLU A 37 3.88 18.06 -0.77
C GLU A 37 3.70 19.56 -1.06
N ALA A 38 4.80 20.28 -1.29
CA ALA A 38 4.74 21.69 -1.67
C ALA A 38 4.10 21.87 -3.06
N THR A 39 4.41 20.97 -3.99
CA THR A 39 3.79 20.94 -5.33
C THR A 39 2.29 20.76 -5.24
N ALA A 40 1.79 19.90 -4.35
CA ALA A 40 0.36 19.62 -4.18
C ALA A 40 -0.48 20.86 -3.86
N GLN A 41 0.12 21.89 -3.25
CA GLN A 41 -0.54 23.15 -2.89
C GLN A 41 -0.60 24.16 -4.06
N SER A 42 0.06 23.86 -5.18
CA SER A 42 0.13 24.78 -6.32
C SER A 42 -1.12 24.65 -7.22
N PRO A 43 -1.66 25.75 -7.78
CA PRO A 43 -2.82 25.69 -8.68
C PRO A 43 -2.60 24.86 -9.95
N ASP A 44 -1.34 24.62 -10.33
CA ASP A 44 -0.94 23.83 -11.49
C ASP A 44 -0.57 22.37 -11.16
N ALA A 45 -0.70 21.94 -9.90
CA ALA A 45 -0.23 20.63 -9.42
C ALA A 45 -0.74 19.46 -10.27
N ALA A 46 -2.05 19.45 -10.56
CA ALA A 46 -2.67 18.42 -11.38
C ALA A 46 -2.13 18.40 -12.81
N LYS A 47 -1.83 19.56 -13.40
CA LYS A 47 -1.21 19.66 -14.75
C LYS A 47 0.20 19.10 -14.78
N ARG A 48 0.90 19.17 -13.64
CA ARG A 48 2.22 18.56 -13.43
C ARG A 48 2.16 17.12 -12.96
N GLU A 49 0.96 16.53 -12.92
CA GLU A 49 0.75 15.15 -12.43
C GLU A 49 1.29 14.97 -11.01
N TYR A 50 1.33 16.04 -10.21
CA TYR A 50 1.92 16.10 -8.88
C TYR A 50 3.42 15.78 -8.82
N VAL A 51 4.13 15.89 -9.94
CA VAL A 51 5.59 15.69 -10.00
C VAL A 51 6.30 17.05 -9.76
N PRO A 52 7.18 17.15 -8.74
CA PRO A 52 7.97 18.35 -8.53
C PRO A 52 9.02 18.55 -9.63
N ASN A 53 9.38 19.80 -9.92
CA ASN A 53 10.45 20.09 -10.87
C ASN A 53 11.81 19.94 -10.17
N SER A 54 12.56 18.87 -10.48
CA SER A 54 13.90 18.63 -9.93
C SER A 54 14.77 17.86 -10.90
N GLY A 55 16.04 18.27 -11.03
CA GLY A 55 17.05 17.55 -11.82
C GLY A 55 17.48 16.21 -11.22
N LYS A 56 17.01 15.87 -10.01
CA LYS A 56 17.27 14.59 -9.34
C LYS A 56 16.26 13.50 -9.70
N ILE A 57 15.24 13.82 -10.51
CA ILE A 57 14.26 12.85 -11.03
C ILE A 57 14.81 12.24 -12.32
N LEU A 58 14.98 10.91 -12.31
CA LEU A 58 15.52 10.12 -13.43
C LEU A 58 14.41 9.58 -14.35
N LEU A 59 13.23 9.32 -13.79
CA LEU A 59 12.05 8.85 -14.49
C LEU A 59 10.80 9.39 -13.80
N LYS A 60 9.74 9.66 -14.57
CA LYS A 60 8.40 9.91 -14.04
C LYS A 60 7.35 9.12 -14.83
N SER A 61 6.34 8.61 -14.14
CA SER A 61 5.11 8.13 -14.77
C SER A 61 4.12 9.28 -14.96
N ARG A 62 3.04 9.00 -15.71
CA ARG A 62 1.80 9.77 -15.63
C ARG A 62 1.15 9.60 -14.26
N LEU A 63 0.20 10.47 -13.93
CA LEU A 63 -0.76 10.19 -12.86
C LEU A 63 -1.79 9.20 -13.37
N LEU A 64 -1.64 7.93 -12.97
CA LEU A 64 -2.58 6.88 -13.34
C LEU A 64 -3.82 6.97 -12.46
N GLN A 65 -4.96 7.12 -13.11
CA GLN A 65 -6.27 6.95 -12.48
C GLN A 65 -6.48 5.48 -12.09
N PRO A 66 -7.43 5.17 -11.20
CA PRO A 66 -7.82 3.80 -10.91
C PRO A 66 -8.07 3.00 -12.20
N ARG A 67 -7.50 1.79 -12.27
CA ARG A 67 -7.57 0.87 -13.42
C ARG A 67 -6.81 1.32 -14.68
N ASP A 68 -6.15 2.47 -14.65
CA ASP A 68 -5.24 2.89 -15.74
C ASP A 68 -3.91 2.14 -15.66
N SER A 69 -3.23 2.03 -16.79
CA SER A 69 -1.89 1.47 -16.89
C SER A 69 -1.03 2.28 -17.85
N GLN A 70 0.29 2.21 -17.63
CA GLN A 70 1.27 2.84 -18.50
C GLN A 70 2.48 1.93 -18.68
N LYS A 71 2.87 1.76 -19.94
CA LYS A 71 4.19 1.24 -20.30
C LYS A 71 5.20 2.38 -20.34
N ILE A 72 6.33 2.21 -19.68
CA ILE A 72 7.36 3.23 -19.55
C ILE A 72 8.72 2.60 -19.85
N SER A 73 9.36 3.03 -20.92
CA SER A 73 10.75 2.65 -21.20
C SER A 73 11.69 3.48 -20.34
N PHE A 74 12.69 2.82 -19.75
CA PHE A 74 13.71 3.44 -18.93
C PHE A 74 15.06 2.78 -19.24
N THR A 75 16.13 3.56 -19.32
CA THR A 75 17.48 2.99 -19.34
C THR A 75 18.00 3.02 -17.92
N ALA A 76 18.29 1.83 -17.36
CA ALA A 76 18.84 1.73 -16.03
C ALA A 76 20.14 2.56 -15.94
N PRO A 77 20.37 3.29 -14.84
CA PRO A 77 21.62 4.01 -14.63
C PRO A 77 22.84 3.11 -14.88
N SER A 78 23.89 3.67 -15.47
CA SER A 78 25.13 2.93 -15.74
C SER A 78 25.92 2.63 -14.47
N THR A 79 25.71 3.41 -13.41
CA THR A 79 26.36 3.22 -12.11
C THR A 79 25.51 2.29 -11.24
N PRO A 80 26.05 1.13 -10.80
CA PRO A 80 25.39 0.28 -9.81
C PRO A 80 25.05 1.07 -8.53
N GLY A 81 23.92 0.74 -7.92
CA GLY A 81 23.45 1.45 -6.74
C GLY A 81 21.98 1.19 -6.43
N VAL A 82 21.53 1.76 -5.32
CA VAL A 82 20.14 1.71 -4.87
C VAL A 82 19.45 3.01 -5.24
N TYR A 83 18.53 2.95 -6.20
CA TYR A 83 17.79 4.11 -6.70
C TYR A 83 16.37 4.10 -6.13
N PRO A 84 15.96 5.13 -5.36
CA PRO A 84 14.61 5.16 -4.81
C PRO A 84 13.57 5.39 -5.90
N TYR A 85 12.44 4.71 -5.80
CA TYR A 85 11.21 5.11 -6.47
C TYR A 85 10.14 5.49 -5.45
N VAL A 86 9.37 6.53 -5.74
CA VAL A 86 8.43 7.12 -4.78
C VAL A 86 7.20 7.70 -5.48
N CYS A 87 6.02 7.48 -4.90
CA CYS A 87 4.78 8.13 -5.32
C CYS A 87 4.77 9.58 -4.84
N THR A 88 4.59 10.53 -5.76
CA THR A 88 4.52 11.96 -5.47
C THR A 88 3.10 12.50 -5.42
N TYR A 89 2.09 11.63 -5.55
CA TYR A 89 0.71 12.02 -5.25
C TYR A 89 0.60 12.51 -3.78
N PRO A 90 -0.19 13.55 -3.49
CA PRO A 90 -0.15 14.25 -2.20
C PRO A 90 -0.29 13.32 -0.99
N GLY A 91 0.59 13.45 0.00
CA GLY A 91 0.59 12.62 1.21
C GLY A 91 1.12 11.18 1.08
N HIS A 92 1.43 10.67 -0.13
CA HIS A 92 1.74 9.25 -0.32
C HIS A 92 3.22 8.89 -0.14
N TRP A 93 4.13 9.82 -0.44
CA TRP A 93 5.57 9.55 -0.54
C TRP A 93 6.20 8.93 0.72
N ARG A 94 5.66 9.21 1.92
CA ARG A 94 6.15 8.68 3.21
C ARG A 94 5.87 7.19 3.40
N ARG A 95 5.07 6.58 2.53
CA ARG A 95 4.59 5.20 2.66
C ARG A 95 4.71 4.42 1.34
N MET A 96 4.53 5.10 0.22
CA MET A 96 4.57 4.54 -1.12
C MET A 96 5.92 4.79 -1.78
N TYR A 97 6.92 4.04 -1.31
CA TYR A 97 8.26 4.04 -1.87
C TYR A 97 8.87 2.64 -1.91
N GLY A 98 9.95 2.51 -2.67
CA GLY A 98 10.77 1.31 -2.66
C GLY A 98 12.15 1.55 -3.27
N ALA A 99 12.93 0.48 -3.31
CA ALA A 99 14.30 0.47 -3.79
C ALA A 99 14.40 -0.22 -5.14
N LEU A 100 14.97 0.45 -6.12
CA LEU A 100 15.39 -0.12 -7.40
C LEU A 100 16.88 -0.43 -7.33
N TYR A 101 17.21 -1.72 -7.17
CA TYR A 101 18.60 -2.18 -7.19
C TYR A 101 19.10 -2.24 -8.64
N VAL A 102 20.18 -1.51 -8.92
CA VAL A 102 20.91 -1.54 -10.19
C VAL A 102 22.25 -2.21 -9.93
N VAL A 103 22.50 -3.32 -10.63
CA VAL A 103 23.65 -4.21 -10.41
C VAL A 103 24.37 -4.47 -11.73
N GLU A 104 25.63 -4.87 -11.67
CA GLU A 104 26.42 -5.20 -12.87
C GLU A 104 25.99 -6.53 -13.49
N ASP A 105 25.75 -7.52 -12.64
CA ASP A 105 25.31 -8.86 -12.99
C ASP A 105 23.94 -9.14 -12.35
N LEU A 106 22.90 -9.04 -13.17
CA LEU A 106 21.53 -9.24 -12.74
C LEU A 106 21.20 -10.72 -12.48
N ASP A 107 21.82 -11.63 -13.23
CA ASP A 107 21.50 -13.05 -13.13
C ASP A 107 22.01 -13.60 -11.80
N SER A 108 23.23 -13.24 -11.41
CA SER A 108 23.79 -13.56 -10.09
C SER A 108 22.99 -12.93 -8.94
N TYR A 109 22.55 -11.67 -9.09
CA TYR A 109 21.70 -11.03 -8.09
C TYR A 109 20.36 -11.75 -7.91
N LEU A 110 19.69 -12.15 -9.00
CA LEU A 110 18.39 -12.84 -8.92
C LEU A 110 18.52 -14.26 -8.36
N ALA A 111 19.66 -14.93 -8.56
CA ALA A 111 19.90 -16.26 -8.02
C ALA A 111 20.05 -16.27 -6.48
N ASN A 112 20.79 -15.29 -5.93
CA ASN A 112 20.96 -15.14 -4.48
C ASN A 112 21.27 -13.67 -4.11
N PRO A 113 20.23 -12.84 -3.86
CA PRO A 113 20.42 -11.42 -3.56
C PRO A 113 21.31 -11.15 -2.34
N ASP A 114 21.18 -11.96 -1.29
CA ASP A 114 21.91 -11.76 -0.03
C ASP A 114 23.41 -12.01 -0.22
N GLU A 115 23.77 -13.11 -0.88
CA GLU A 115 25.18 -13.42 -1.20
C GLU A 115 25.77 -12.44 -2.21
N TYR A 116 24.97 -12.02 -3.20
CA TYR A 116 25.39 -11.01 -4.17
C TYR A 116 25.71 -9.69 -3.47
N LEU A 117 24.82 -9.20 -2.60
CA LEU A 117 25.01 -7.93 -1.89
C LEU A 117 26.12 -8.02 -0.82
N ALA A 118 26.39 -9.21 -0.27
CA ALA A 118 27.54 -9.41 0.61
C ALA A 118 28.89 -9.27 -0.12
N SER A 119 28.95 -9.70 -1.39
CA SER A 119 30.15 -9.59 -2.23
C SER A 119 30.25 -8.28 -3.03
N HIS A 120 29.12 -7.63 -3.29
CA HIS A 120 28.98 -6.39 -4.05
C HIS A 120 28.12 -5.39 -3.26
N PRO A 121 28.65 -4.85 -2.14
CA PRO A 121 27.86 -3.99 -1.27
C PRO A 121 27.41 -2.73 -2.00
N LEU A 122 26.10 -2.47 -1.95
CA LEU A 122 25.49 -1.25 -2.46
C LEU A 122 25.09 -0.36 -1.29
N GLU A 123 25.57 0.88 -1.29
CA GLU A 123 25.25 1.87 -0.26
C GLU A 123 23.78 2.34 -0.39
N ILE A 124 23.02 2.20 0.69
CA ILE A 124 21.68 2.80 0.81
C ILE A 124 21.83 4.22 1.36
N LYS A 125 21.65 5.21 0.47
CA LYS A 125 21.81 6.64 0.80
C LYS A 125 20.55 7.30 1.38
N ASP A 126 19.39 6.68 1.22
CA ASP A 126 18.12 7.20 1.72
C ASP A 126 17.74 6.50 3.03
N GLU A 127 17.59 7.25 4.12
CA GLU A 127 17.34 6.70 5.46
C GLU A 127 16.11 5.79 5.51
N LEU A 128 15.02 6.17 4.84
CA LEU A 128 13.79 5.37 4.78
C LEU A 128 13.97 4.03 4.06
N LEU A 129 14.98 3.89 3.20
CA LEU A 129 15.27 2.62 2.52
C LEU A 129 16.12 1.66 3.36
N LYS A 130 16.81 2.12 4.41
CA LYS A 130 17.65 1.25 5.26
C LYS A 130 16.84 0.18 5.99
N PHE A 131 15.56 0.47 6.24
CA PHE A 131 14.62 -0.44 6.89
C PHE A 131 13.69 -1.13 5.87
N ASN A 132 13.93 -0.95 4.57
CA ASN A 132 13.08 -1.52 3.55
C ASN A 132 13.37 -3.01 3.40
N ARG A 133 12.42 -3.84 3.84
CA ARG A 133 12.48 -5.29 3.73
C ARG A 133 12.16 -5.74 2.31
N PRO A 134 12.70 -6.90 1.86
CA PRO A 134 12.24 -7.54 0.64
C PRO A 134 10.72 -7.71 0.68
N ARG A 135 10.09 -7.55 -0.49
CA ARG A 135 8.66 -7.84 -0.64
C ARG A 135 8.51 -9.29 -1.03
N THR A 136 7.69 -10.03 -0.28
CA THR A 136 7.25 -11.38 -0.64
C THR A 136 5.80 -11.31 -1.04
N GLU A 137 5.48 -11.66 -2.29
CA GLU A 137 4.09 -11.84 -2.73
C GLU A 137 3.51 -13.13 -2.16
N TRP A 138 3.16 -13.10 -0.87
CA TRP A 138 2.59 -14.24 -0.15
C TRP A 138 1.29 -14.71 -0.82
N LYS A 139 1.21 -16.01 -1.07
CA LYS A 139 0.00 -16.68 -1.52
C LYS A 139 -0.72 -17.30 -0.32
N PHE A 140 -2.02 -17.53 -0.49
CA PHE A 140 -2.82 -18.16 0.55
C PHE A 140 -2.23 -19.52 0.95
N GLU A 141 -1.76 -20.31 -0.02
CA GLU A 141 -1.19 -21.65 0.18
C GLU A 141 0.12 -21.63 0.97
N ASP A 142 0.89 -20.53 0.92
CA ASP A 142 2.16 -20.39 1.65
C ASP A 142 1.93 -20.29 3.18
N LEU A 143 0.74 -19.82 3.58
CA LEU A 143 0.43 -19.41 4.95
C LEU A 143 -0.73 -20.20 5.57
N ALA A 144 -1.69 -20.67 4.77
CA ALA A 144 -2.96 -21.21 5.24
C ALA A 144 -2.80 -22.38 6.21
N SER A 145 -1.87 -23.30 5.95
CA SER A 145 -1.62 -24.43 6.87
C SER A 145 -1.11 -23.95 8.22
N ALA A 146 -0.16 -23.01 8.24
CA ALA A 146 0.40 -22.48 9.48
C ALA A 146 -0.62 -21.65 10.25
N VAL A 147 -1.42 -20.87 9.54
CA VAL A 147 -2.52 -20.09 10.13
C VAL A 147 -3.62 -21.00 10.70
N ALA A 148 -3.94 -22.11 10.03
CA ALA A 148 -4.96 -23.06 10.49
C ALA A 148 -4.54 -23.80 11.76
N THR A 149 -3.24 -24.02 11.95
CA THR A 149 -2.67 -24.77 13.09
C THR A 149 -1.81 -23.88 13.98
N MET A 150 -2.10 -22.57 14.07
CA MET A 150 -1.34 -21.65 14.93
C MET A 150 -1.34 -22.16 16.36
N GLU A 151 -0.14 -22.36 16.89
CA GLU A 151 0.08 -22.78 18.26
C GLU A 151 0.01 -21.59 19.22
N HIS A 152 0.15 -21.86 20.52
CA HIS A 152 0.35 -20.80 21.50
C HIS A 152 1.82 -20.32 21.47
N GLY A 153 2.11 -19.19 22.11
CA GLY A 153 3.48 -18.67 22.24
C GLY A 153 3.78 -17.47 21.34
N HIS A 154 2.77 -16.94 20.66
CA HIS A 154 2.87 -15.70 19.91
C HIS A 154 3.20 -14.53 20.84
N SER A 155 3.94 -13.53 20.34
CA SER A 155 4.29 -12.33 21.11
C SER A 155 3.21 -11.27 20.98
N PHE A 156 2.51 -10.96 22.07
CA PHE A 156 1.42 -9.97 22.05
C PHE A 156 1.93 -8.57 21.73
N GLY A 157 3.06 -8.17 22.35
CA GLY A 157 3.71 -6.89 22.08
C GLY A 157 4.09 -6.73 20.61
N ASN A 158 4.76 -7.73 20.03
CA ASN A 158 5.13 -7.73 18.61
C ASN A 158 3.90 -7.67 17.70
N ALA A 159 2.91 -8.53 17.95
CA ALA A 159 1.71 -8.59 17.14
C ALA A 159 0.92 -7.27 17.13
N LYS A 160 0.84 -6.58 18.28
CA LYS A 160 0.24 -5.26 18.39
C LYS A 160 1.03 -4.20 17.60
N GLN A 161 2.35 -4.27 17.62
CA GLN A 161 3.20 -3.38 16.82
C GLN A 161 3.03 -3.63 15.33
N LEU A 162 2.95 -4.90 14.91
CA LEU A 162 2.73 -5.29 13.52
C LEU A 162 1.39 -4.78 12.98
N PHE A 163 0.33 -4.75 13.80
CA PHE A 163 -0.94 -4.12 13.43
C PHE A 163 -0.81 -2.62 13.08
N THR A 164 0.18 -1.95 13.67
CA THR A 164 0.52 -0.55 13.37
C THR A 164 1.43 -0.45 12.14
N VAL A 165 2.49 -1.26 12.09
CA VAL A 165 3.51 -1.23 11.02
C VAL A 165 2.93 -1.67 9.68
N ALA A 166 2.08 -2.70 9.67
CA ALA A 166 1.30 -3.11 8.50
C ALA A 166 0.15 -2.15 8.17
N ASN A 167 0.02 -1.05 8.92
CA ASN A 167 -0.94 0.03 8.72
C ASN A 167 -2.43 -0.38 8.85
N CYS A 168 -2.72 -1.53 9.46
CA CYS A 168 -4.09 -1.95 9.75
C CYS A 168 -4.81 -0.95 10.66
N ILE A 169 -4.08 -0.38 11.64
CA ILE A 169 -4.56 0.65 12.58
C ILE A 169 -5.12 1.90 11.91
N ALA A 170 -4.69 2.21 10.68
CA ALA A 170 -5.12 3.40 9.97
C ALA A 170 -6.57 3.31 9.49
N CYS A 171 -7.13 2.10 9.37
CA CYS A 171 -8.51 1.90 8.96
C CYS A 171 -9.34 1.14 10.00
N HIS A 172 -8.72 0.22 10.74
CA HIS A 172 -9.41 -0.67 11.66
C HIS A 172 -9.18 -0.30 13.12
N LYS A 173 -10.26 -0.42 13.89
CA LYS A 173 -10.24 -0.31 15.34
C LYS A 173 -10.05 -1.70 15.95
N LEU A 174 -9.21 -1.78 16.97
CA LEU A 174 -9.04 -2.96 17.80
C LEU A 174 -8.74 -2.54 19.24
N ASN A 175 -9.63 -2.92 20.15
CA ASN A 175 -9.62 -2.64 21.59
C ASN A 175 -9.50 -1.15 21.90
N GLY A 176 -10.27 -0.33 21.18
CA GLY A 176 -10.28 1.12 21.37
C GLY A 176 -9.13 1.87 20.69
N VAL A 177 -8.20 1.15 20.05
CA VAL A 177 -7.05 1.73 19.34
C VAL A 177 -7.29 1.66 17.82
N GLY A 178 -6.91 2.72 17.10
CA GLY A 178 -7.12 2.85 15.65
C GLY A 178 -8.37 3.66 15.30
N THR A 179 -8.77 3.59 14.04
CA THR A 179 -9.91 4.35 13.49
C THR A 179 -11.02 3.42 13.00
N GLU A 180 -12.21 3.95 12.72
CA GLU A 180 -13.37 3.18 12.28
C GLU A 180 -13.76 3.56 10.84
N ILE A 181 -12.81 3.42 9.91
CA ILE A 181 -13.04 3.54 8.47
C ILE A 181 -13.48 2.17 7.93
N GLY A 182 -12.77 1.12 8.33
CA GLY A 182 -13.17 -0.28 8.17
C GLY A 182 -13.90 -0.81 9.42
N PRO A 183 -14.26 -2.10 9.44
CA PRO A 183 -14.93 -2.72 10.58
C PRO A 183 -14.07 -2.69 11.85
N ASP A 184 -14.72 -2.49 12.99
CA ASP A 184 -14.15 -2.68 14.33
C ASP A 184 -13.85 -4.18 14.56
N LEU A 185 -12.56 -4.53 14.51
CA LEU A 185 -12.09 -5.91 14.58
C LEU A 185 -12.26 -6.52 15.98
N SER A 186 -12.51 -5.71 17.02
CA SER A 186 -12.88 -6.24 18.34
C SER A 186 -14.26 -6.88 18.35
N LYS A 187 -15.09 -6.54 17.36
CA LYS A 187 -16.45 -7.07 17.17
C LYS A 187 -16.49 -8.13 16.07
N LEU A 188 -15.35 -8.66 15.66
CA LEU A 188 -15.29 -9.71 14.65
C LEU A 188 -16.19 -10.89 15.08
N ASP A 189 -17.05 -11.34 14.18
CA ASP A 189 -17.97 -12.46 14.43
C ASP A 189 -17.16 -13.73 14.76
N ALA A 190 -17.62 -14.51 15.76
CA ALA A 190 -16.94 -15.72 16.21
C ALA A 190 -16.86 -16.82 15.14
N LYS A 191 -17.66 -16.70 14.07
CA LYS A 191 -17.59 -17.63 12.94
C LYS A 191 -16.33 -17.48 12.08
N TYR A 192 -15.69 -16.31 12.07
CA TYR A 192 -14.48 -16.07 11.28
C TYR A 192 -13.30 -16.79 11.94
N LYS A 193 -12.69 -17.70 11.21
CA LYS A 193 -11.47 -18.40 11.61
C LYS A 193 -10.25 -17.61 11.15
N ALA A 194 -9.10 -17.94 11.71
CA ALA A 194 -7.83 -17.32 11.35
C ALA A 194 -7.53 -17.38 9.83
N VAL A 195 -7.88 -18.50 9.19
CA VAL A 195 -7.72 -18.66 7.73
C VAL A 195 -8.66 -17.77 6.92
N ASP A 196 -9.85 -17.46 7.44
CA ASP A 196 -10.78 -16.53 6.77
C ASP A 196 -10.22 -15.11 6.85
N ILE A 197 -9.68 -14.72 8.03
CA ILE A 197 -8.99 -13.44 8.22
C ILE A 197 -7.80 -13.30 7.27
N LEU A 198 -6.99 -14.36 7.12
CA LEU A 198 -5.88 -14.38 6.17
C LEU A 198 -6.37 -14.16 4.73
N ALA A 199 -7.45 -14.83 4.32
CA ALA A 199 -8.01 -14.69 2.99
C ALA A 199 -8.50 -13.25 2.72
N GLU A 200 -9.18 -12.63 3.68
CA GLU A 200 -9.63 -11.23 3.58
C GLU A 200 -8.44 -10.25 3.46
N ILE A 201 -7.31 -10.52 4.11
CA ILE A 201 -6.12 -9.66 4.02
C ILE A 201 -5.39 -9.83 2.69
N LEU A 202 -5.27 -11.06 2.19
CA LEU A 202 -4.57 -11.35 0.94
C LEU A 202 -5.41 -10.99 -0.30
N GLU A 203 -6.73 -11.16 -0.22
CA GLU A 203 -7.67 -10.95 -1.31
C GLU A 203 -8.82 -10.00 -0.90
N PRO A 204 -8.54 -8.75 -0.47
CA PRO A 204 -9.55 -7.86 0.12
C PRO A 204 -10.67 -7.47 -0.85
N SER A 205 -10.44 -7.58 -2.15
CA SER A 205 -11.44 -7.30 -3.20
C SER A 205 -12.33 -8.49 -3.56
N LYS A 206 -12.07 -9.69 -3.01
CA LYS A 206 -12.82 -10.91 -3.36
C LYS A 206 -14.27 -10.85 -2.93
N GLN A 207 -14.51 -10.33 -1.73
CA GLN A 207 -15.84 -10.08 -1.20
C GLN A 207 -15.85 -8.78 -0.38
N ILE A 208 -16.41 -7.72 -0.97
CA ILE A 208 -16.47 -6.42 -0.32
C ILE A 208 -17.79 -6.32 0.45
N ASN A 209 -17.72 -5.98 1.74
CA ASN A 209 -18.90 -5.75 2.56
C ASN A 209 -19.61 -4.46 2.09
N GLU A 210 -20.92 -4.53 1.87
CA GLU A 210 -21.75 -3.41 1.38
C GLU A 210 -21.56 -2.09 2.14
N LYS A 211 -21.28 -2.14 3.45
CA LYS A 211 -21.05 -0.94 4.27
C LYS A 211 -19.77 -0.18 3.92
N PHE A 212 -18.80 -0.89 3.35
CA PHE A 212 -17.49 -0.34 2.96
C PHE A 212 -17.31 -0.35 1.44
N GLN A 213 -18.39 -0.60 0.69
CA GLN A 213 -18.41 -0.65 -0.76
C GLN A 213 -18.12 0.73 -1.34
N THR A 214 -17.07 0.81 -2.14
CA THR A 214 -16.75 2.02 -2.90
C THR A 214 -17.48 1.97 -4.25
N TYR A 215 -17.80 3.15 -4.77
CA TYR A 215 -18.52 3.31 -6.02
C TYR A 215 -17.68 4.13 -6.99
N LEU A 216 -17.76 3.75 -8.26
CA LEU A 216 -17.26 4.52 -9.39
C LEU A 216 -18.42 5.32 -9.98
N PHE A 217 -18.21 6.61 -10.16
CA PHE A 217 -19.14 7.54 -10.78
C PHE A 217 -18.52 8.11 -12.04
N GLU A 218 -19.12 7.83 -13.19
CA GLU A 218 -18.85 8.57 -14.42
C GLU A 218 -19.81 9.74 -14.48
N LEU A 219 -19.27 10.96 -14.58
CA LEU A 219 -20.08 12.16 -14.69
C LEU A 219 -20.35 12.49 -16.15
N VAL A 220 -21.42 13.21 -16.43
CA VAL A 220 -21.76 13.73 -17.78
C VAL A 220 -20.65 14.57 -18.41
N SER A 221 -19.72 15.08 -17.60
CA SER A 221 -18.50 15.78 -18.06
C SER A 221 -17.40 14.86 -18.62
N GLY A 222 -17.56 13.54 -18.50
CA GLY A 222 -16.54 12.52 -18.72
C GLY A 222 -15.56 12.35 -17.56
N LYS A 223 -15.71 13.11 -16.46
CA LYS A 223 -14.89 12.93 -15.25
C LYS A 223 -15.32 11.65 -14.53
N ILE A 224 -14.35 10.81 -14.17
CA ILE A 224 -14.55 9.66 -13.30
C ILE A 224 -14.16 10.04 -11.87
N VAL A 225 -15.01 9.68 -10.90
CA VAL A 225 -14.73 9.84 -9.47
C VAL A 225 -15.00 8.52 -8.76
N THR A 226 -14.07 8.04 -7.95
CA THR A 226 -14.20 6.77 -7.23
C THR A 226 -14.04 7.00 -5.73
N GLY A 227 -14.98 6.53 -4.92
CA GLY A 227 -14.90 6.74 -3.47
C GLY A 227 -15.96 6.02 -2.65
N LEU A 228 -15.82 6.13 -1.33
CA LEU A 228 -16.81 5.67 -0.37
C LEU A 228 -17.93 6.72 -0.25
N ILE A 229 -19.18 6.29 -0.27
CA ILE A 229 -20.32 7.19 -0.04
C ILE A 229 -20.43 7.47 1.46
N LEU A 230 -20.34 8.75 1.82
CA LEU A 230 -20.52 9.22 3.19
C LEU A 230 -21.97 9.56 3.48
N GLU A 231 -22.61 10.27 2.55
CA GLU A 231 -23.99 10.75 2.67
C GLU A 231 -24.64 10.75 1.28
N GLU A 232 -25.92 10.40 1.20
CA GLU A 232 -26.70 10.44 -0.03
C GLU A 232 -28.12 10.91 0.30
N ASN A 233 -28.64 11.86 -0.49
CA ASN A 233 -30.04 12.30 -0.45
C ASN A 233 -30.63 12.30 -1.87
N ASP A 234 -31.82 12.87 -2.05
CA ASP A 234 -32.53 12.82 -3.34
C ASP A 234 -31.81 13.59 -4.47
N ASP A 235 -31.00 14.59 -4.15
CA ASP A 235 -30.35 15.47 -5.13
C ASP A 235 -28.85 15.20 -5.31
N MET A 236 -28.16 14.68 -4.28
CA MET A 236 -26.71 14.58 -4.27
C MET A 236 -26.17 13.33 -3.57
N VAL A 237 -24.94 12.97 -3.95
CA VAL A 237 -24.10 11.96 -3.31
C VAL A 237 -22.80 12.62 -2.85
N LYS A 238 -22.43 12.46 -1.58
CA LYS A 238 -21.19 12.96 -1.02
C LYS A 238 -20.26 11.80 -0.79
N ILE A 239 -19.08 11.87 -1.39
CA ILE A 239 -18.12 10.78 -1.39
C ILE A 239 -16.76 11.22 -0.92
N ILE A 240 -15.95 10.29 -0.43
CA ILE A 240 -14.55 10.50 -0.10
C ILE A 240 -13.69 9.49 -0.86
N GLU A 241 -12.73 10.00 -1.63
CA GLU A 241 -11.82 9.16 -2.43
C GLU A 241 -10.77 8.49 -1.53
N ASN A 242 -10.23 9.24 -0.57
CA ASN A 242 -9.27 8.74 0.41
C ASN A 242 -9.68 9.17 1.83
N PRO A 243 -10.29 8.28 2.63
CA PRO A 243 -10.70 8.59 4.00
C PRO A 243 -9.52 8.78 4.97
N LEU A 244 -8.29 8.46 4.55
CA LEU A 244 -7.06 8.73 5.30
C LEU A 244 -6.44 10.09 4.98
N ALA A 245 -6.87 10.73 3.88
CA ALA A 245 -6.41 12.06 3.52
C ALA A 245 -7.19 13.12 4.29
N LYS A 246 -6.57 14.28 4.52
CA LYS A 246 -7.25 15.47 5.05
C LYS A 246 -8.07 16.22 3.98
N ALA A 247 -8.45 15.54 2.91
CA ALA A 247 -9.18 16.14 1.80
C ALA A 247 -10.67 16.26 2.14
N ASP A 248 -11.29 17.35 1.67
CA ASP A 248 -12.73 17.52 1.81
C ASP A 248 -13.50 16.52 0.93
N PRO A 249 -14.64 16.00 1.40
CA PRO A 249 -15.51 15.15 0.58
C PRO A 249 -15.99 15.86 -0.69
N ILE A 250 -16.12 15.09 -1.77
CA ILE A 250 -16.64 15.56 -3.06
C ILE A 250 -18.17 15.42 -3.04
N VAL A 251 -18.86 16.51 -3.36
CA VAL A 251 -20.32 16.50 -3.55
C VAL A 251 -20.61 16.41 -5.04
N ILE A 252 -21.35 15.38 -5.43
CA ILE A 252 -21.77 15.11 -6.81
C ILE A 252 -23.29 15.25 -6.86
N LYS A 253 -23.81 16.10 -7.75
CA LYS A 253 -25.24 16.15 -8.02
C LYS A 253 -25.66 14.91 -8.79
N LYS A 254 -26.77 14.28 -8.42
CA LYS A 254 -27.26 13.07 -9.10
C LYS A 254 -27.56 13.31 -10.58
N SER A 255 -27.99 14.52 -10.94
CA SER A 255 -28.21 14.91 -12.33
C SER A 255 -26.93 15.01 -13.17
N GLU A 256 -25.75 15.04 -12.53
CA GLU A 256 -24.45 15.06 -13.20
C GLU A 256 -23.85 13.64 -13.32
N ILE A 257 -24.49 12.62 -12.76
CA ILE A 257 -24.04 11.23 -12.83
C ILE A 257 -24.61 10.59 -14.10
N ASP A 258 -23.73 10.12 -14.97
CA ASP A 258 -24.08 9.31 -16.13
C ASP A 258 -24.11 7.82 -15.76
N ILE A 259 -23.04 7.33 -15.12
CA ILE A 259 -22.91 5.92 -14.69
C ILE A 259 -22.53 5.86 -13.21
N ARG A 260 -23.16 4.93 -12.48
CA ARG A 260 -22.79 4.53 -11.11
C ARG A 260 -22.61 3.02 -11.05
N GLU A 261 -21.43 2.58 -10.64
CA GLU A 261 -21.11 1.16 -10.50
C GLU A 261 -20.45 0.87 -9.15
N LYS A 262 -20.65 -0.36 -8.65
CA LYS A 262 -19.85 -0.86 -7.53
C LYS A 262 -18.42 -1.06 -8.01
N SER A 263 -17.46 -0.52 -7.28
CA SER A 263 -16.05 -0.79 -7.56
C SER A 263 -15.73 -2.26 -7.27
N PRO A 264 -15.07 -2.98 -8.18
CA PRO A 264 -14.59 -4.34 -7.92
C PRO A 264 -13.35 -4.35 -7.01
N THR A 265 -12.87 -3.19 -6.54
CA THR A 265 -11.65 -3.04 -5.75
C THR A 265 -12.00 -2.55 -4.35
N SER A 266 -11.45 -3.22 -3.33
CA SER A 266 -11.61 -2.83 -1.93
C SER A 266 -10.78 -1.60 -1.59
N ILE A 267 -11.25 -0.83 -0.61
CA ILE A 267 -10.47 0.26 0.00
C ILE A 267 -9.39 -0.26 0.94
N MET A 268 -9.48 -1.52 1.36
CA MET A 268 -8.40 -2.20 2.07
C MET A 268 -7.28 -2.49 1.05
N PRO A 269 -6.06 -1.95 1.26
CA PRO A 269 -4.98 -2.12 0.29
C PRO A 269 -4.55 -3.59 0.15
N LYS A 270 -4.18 -4.00 -1.05
CA LYS A 270 -3.48 -5.26 -1.27
C LYS A 270 -2.00 -5.13 -0.87
N GLY A 271 -1.38 -6.25 -0.49
CA GLY A 271 0.06 -6.31 -0.24
C GLY A 271 0.51 -5.86 1.14
N LEU A 272 -0.43 -5.71 2.09
CA LEU A 272 -0.13 -5.30 3.48
C LEU A 272 0.84 -6.25 4.20
N LEU A 273 0.88 -7.52 3.78
CA LEU A 273 1.75 -8.55 4.36
C LEU A 273 3.12 -8.68 3.66
N GLU A 274 3.34 -8.03 2.52
CA GLU A 274 4.51 -8.29 1.66
C GLU A 274 5.84 -7.99 2.35
N LYS A 275 5.85 -7.05 3.30
CA LYS A 275 7.06 -6.69 4.06
C LYS A 275 7.23 -7.47 5.36
N LEU A 276 6.31 -8.39 5.68
CA LEU A 276 6.34 -9.19 6.89
C LEU A 276 6.92 -10.59 6.59
N THR A 277 7.66 -11.14 7.55
CA THR A 277 8.03 -12.56 7.57
C THR A 277 6.80 -13.42 7.88
N ARG A 278 6.92 -14.72 7.61
CA ARG A 278 5.91 -15.71 7.97
C ARG A 278 5.52 -15.64 9.45
N ASP A 279 6.49 -15.56 10.36
CA ASP A 279 6.22 -15.55 11.81
C ASP A 279 5.52 -14.27 12.25
N GLU A 280 5.92 -13.11 11.72
CA GLU A 280 5.21 -11.85 11.98
C GLU A 280 3.78 -11.87 11.43
N ILE A 281 3.55 -12.52 10.28
CA ILE A 281 2.19 -12.70 9.79
C ILE A 281 1.38 -13.56 10.75
N LEU A 282 1.93 -14.65 11.28
CA LEU A 282 1.24 -15.49 12.27
C LEU A 282 0.91 -14.70 13.55
N ASP A 283 1.86 -13.92 14.06
CA ASP A 283 1.64 -13.02 15.21
C ASP A 283 0.50 -12.02 14.92
N LEU A 284 0.53 -11.34 13.77
CA LEU A 284 -0.51 -10.40 13.37
C LEU A 284 -1.89 -11.05 13.27
N ILE A 285 -1.98 -12.23 12.62
CA ILE A 285 -3.24 -12.96 12.49
C ILE A 285 -3.73 -13.47 13.86
N ALA A 286 -2.83 -13.92 14.73
CA ALA A 286 -3.16 -14.29 16.11
C ALA A 286 -3.77 -13.10 16.88
N TYR A 287 -3.23 -11.89 16.70
CA TYR A 287 -3.75 -10.67 17.35
C TYR A 287 -5.13 -10.28 16.88
N ILE A 288 -5.41 -10.37 15.58
CA ILE A 288 -6.75 -10.11 15.05
C ILE A 288 -7.72 -11.22 15.49
N THR A 289 -7.31 -12.48 15.44
CA THR A 289 -8.12 -13.65 15.84
C THR A 289 -8.51 -13.58 17.32
N ALA A 290 -7.56 -13.20 18.18
CA ALA A 290 -7.78 -12.98 19.60
C ALA A 290 -8.55 -11.69 19.90
N ARG A 291 -8.91 -10.89 18.88
CA ARG A 291 -9.57 -9.59 19.03
C ARG A 291 -8.78 -8.66 19.95
N GLY A 292 -7.45 -8.73 19.86
CA GLY A 292 -6.50 -8.02 20.70
C GLY A 292 -6.53 -8.39 22.19
N ASN A 293 -7.16 -9.51 22.57
CA ASN A 293 -7.14 -10.01 23.94
C ASN A 293 -5.79 -10.67 24.26
N LYS A 294 -5.02 -10.04 25.15
CA LYS A 294 -3.72 -10.56 25.60
C LYS A 294 -3.80 -11.87 26.38
N ASP A 295 -4.95 -12.15 27.01
CA ASP A 295 -5.16 -13.35 27.83
C ASP A 295 -5.72 -14.51 26.97
N HIS A 296 -5.71 -14.37 25.64
CA HIS A 296 -6.10 -15.42 24.71
C HIS A 296 -5.04 -16.51 24.64
N MET A 297 -5.46 -17.78 24.48
CA MET A 297 -4.56 -18.93 24.51
C MET A 297 -3.41 -18.86 23.50
N LEU A 298 -3.60 -18.17 22.37
CA LEU A 298 -2.54 -17.95 21.36
C LEU A 298 -1.32 -17.20 21.92
N PHE A 299 -1.48 -16.39 22.96
CA PHE A 299 -0.40 -15.62 23.59
C PHE A 299 0.16 -16.27 24.86
N HIS A 300 -0.38 -17.42 25.29
CA HIS A 300 0.16 -18.12 26.44
C HIS A 300 1.57 -18.64 26.15
N GLY A 301 2.52 -18.35 27.04
CA GLY A 301 3.92 -18.75 26.89
C GLY A 301 4.71 -17.90 25.88
N GLY A 302 4.12 -16.86 25.31
CA GLY A 302 4.83 -15.90 24.46
C GLY A 302 5.72 -14.97 25.27
N HIS A 303 6.87 -14.61 24.73
CA HIS A 303 7.75 -13.61 25.31
C HIS A 303 7.49 -12.23 24.66
N ASP A 304 7.15 -11.24 25.49
CA ASP A 304 7.20 -9.83 25.06
C ASP A 304 8.67 -9.40 25.10
N HIS A 305 9.27 -9.18 23.94
CA HIS A 305 10.63 -8.63 23.80
C HIS A 305 10.61 -7.11 23.73
#